data_AF-A0A0F9TYS1-F1
#
_entry.id   AF-A0A0F9TYS1-F1
#
_cell.length_a   1.000
_cell.length_b   1.000
_cell.length_c   1.000
_cell.angle_alpha   90.00
_cell.angle_beta   90.00
_cell.angle_gamma   90.00
#
_symmetry.space_group_name_H-M   'P 1'
#
loop_
_entity.id
_entity.type
_entity.pdbx_description
1 polymer ?
#
loop_
_entity_poly.entity_id
_entity_poly.type
_entity_poly.pdbx_seq_one_letter_code
_entity_poly.pdbx_strand_id
1 'polypeptide(L)'
;MPVRIAQIIDATLDDTLGSIAGTWDFNGVSPKRVSLYVAVAESGSGATVTLTVELSPDDGQTLISYDKLLTHDGNDAPQASEIYTQTEDDVLSLSPEDVLDYIKVTLTGNSVTGANYYACDVWLCYSY
;
A
#
# COMPACT_ATOMS: atom_id res chain seq x y z
N MET A 1 -16.17 1.85 -18.32
CA MET A 1 -16.76 1.17 -17.14
C MET A 1 -16.56 2.07 -15.93
N PRO A 2 -17.42 2.02 -14.90
CA PRO A 2 -17.24 2.88 -13.72
C PRO A 2 -15.94 2.53 -12.99
N VAL A 3 -15.28 3.55 -12.43
CA VAL A 3 -14.18 3.36 -11.48
C VAL A 3 -14.75 2.76 -10.20
N ARG A 4 -14.09 1.74 -9.68
CA ARG A 4 -14.40 1.07 -8.41
C ARG A 4 -13.38 1.50 -7.36
N ILE A 5 -13.83 1.59 -6.12
CA ILE A 5 -13.01 1.98 -4.97
C ILE A 5 -13.23 0.94 -3.88
N ALA A 6 -12.13 0.44 -3.29
CA ALA A 6 -12.16 -0.47 -2.16
C ALA A 6 -11.19 0.02 -1.08
N GLN A 7 -11.65 0.16 0.16
CA GLN A 7 -10.77 0.40 1.30
C GLN A 7 -10.19 -0.94 1.73
N ILE A 8 -8.85 -1.08 1.71
CA ILE A 8 -8.16 -2.34 1.99
C ILE A 8 -7.45 -2.33 3.34
N ILE A 9 -7.12 -1.15 3.88
CA ILE A 9 -6.58 -0.97 5.23
C ILE A 9 -7.26 0.25 5.85
N ASP A 10 -7.74 0.10 7.08
CA ASP A 10 -8.16 1.17 7.98
C ASP A 10 -7.73 0.74 9.39
N ALA A 11 -6.56 1.22 9.83
CA ALA A 11 -5.96 0.78 11.08
C ALA A 11 -5.03 1.81 11.69
N THR A 12 -4.83 1.70 13.01
CA THR A 12 -3.78 2.42 13.73
C THR A 12 -2.66 1.46 14.05
N LEU A 13 -1.43 1.81 13.66
CA LEU A 13 -0.21 1.06 13.99
C LEU A 13 0.42 1.62 15.27
N ASP A 14 0.40 0.83 16.34
CA ASP A 14 0.89 1.14 17.68
C ASP A 14 1.62 -0.06 18.32
N ASP A 15 1.84 -0.06 19.64
CA ASP A 15 2.48 -1.17 20.36
C ASP A 15 1.63 -2.46 20.44
N THR A 16 0.34 -2.39 20.08
CA THR A 16 -0.55 -3.54 20.03
C THR A 16 -0.69 -4.10 18.62
N LEU A 17 -0.58 -3.24 17.60
CA LEU A 17 -0.66 -3.60 16.19
C LEU A 17 0.55 -3.03 15.42
N GLY A 18 1.65 -3.78 15.41
CA GLY A 18 2.88 -3.36 14.72
C GLY A 18 2.86 -3.55 13.18
N SER A 19 1.92 -4.31 12.63
CA SER A 19 1.81 -4.53 11.19
C SER A 19 0.39 -4.93 10.81
N ILE A 20 -0.03 -4.54 9.61
CA ILE A 20 -1.31 -4.94 9.02
C ILE A 20 -1.13 -5.18 7.51
N ALA A 21 -1.89 -6.14 6.98
CA ALA A 21 -1.98 -6.36 5.54
C ALA A 21 -3.43 -6.34 5.07
N GLY A 22 -3.67 -5.68 3.95
CA GLY A 22 -4.93 -5.64 3.21
C GLY A 22 -4.77 -6.28 1.84
N THR A 23 -5.79 -6.97 1.36
CA THR A 23 -5.71 -7.75 0.12
C THR A 23 -6.93 -7.53 -0.75
N TRP A 24 -6.75 -7.60 -2.07
CA TRP A 24 -7.85 -7.51 -3.02
C TRP A 24 -7.67 -8.48 -4.18
N ASP A 25 -8.73 -9.22 -4.47
CA ASP A 25 -8.81 -10.16 -5.59
C ASP A 25 -9.68 -9.58 -6.71
N PHE A 26 -9.13 -9.51 -7.91
CA PHE A 26 -9.78 -9.04 -9.13
C PHE A 26 -10.62 -10.13 -9.82
N ASN A 27 -10.69 -11.33 -9.26
CA ASN A 27 -11.52 -12.48 -9.65
C ASN A 27 -11.22 -12.97 -11.08
N GLY A 28 -9.95 -13.06 -11.42
CA GLY A 28 -9.45 -13.50 -12.73
C GLY A 28 -9.64 -12.50 -13.86
N VAL A 29 -10.04 -11.25 -13.54
CA VAL A 29 -10.23 -10.19 -14.53
C VAL A 29 -9.16 -9.14 -14.36
N SER A 30 -8.25 -9.03 -15.32
CA SER A 30 -7.20 -8.01 -15.24
C SER A 30 -7.79 -6.59 -15.40
N PRO A 31 -7.56 -5.69 -14.43
CA PRO A 31 -7.98 -4.30 -14.51
C PRO A 31 -7.22 -3.54 -15.60
N LYS A 32 -7.86 -2.53 -16.21
CA LYS A 32 -7.23 -1.62 -17.17
C LYS A 32 -6.39 -0.53 -16.52
N ARG A 33 -6.70 -0.19 -15.27
CA ARG A 33 -6.02 0.82 -14.46
C ARG A 33 -6.18 0.43 -13.00
N VAL A 34 -5.10 0.56 -12.24
CA VAL A 34 -5.08 0.36 -10.80
C VAL A 34 -4.21 1.42 -10.17
N SER A 35 -4.69 2.02 -9.10
CA SER A 35 -3.92 2.94 -8.28
C SER A 35 -4.23 2.70 -6.82
N LEU A 36 -3.21 2.81 -5.98
CA LEU A 36 -3.35 2.84 -4.54
C LEU A 36 -3.28 4.30 -4.08
N TYR A 37 -4.20 4.70 -3.23
CA TYR A 37 -4.12 5.93 -2.45
C TYR A 37 -3.81 5.52 -1.02
N VAL A 38 -2.74 6.07 -0.45
CA VAL A 38 -2.23 5.77 0.88
C VAL A 38 -2.24 7.07 1.66
N ALA A 39 -2.90 7.08 2.82
CA ALA A 39 -2.85 8.19 3.76
C ALA A 39 -2.29 7.67 5.09
N VAL A 40 -1.25 8.34 5.59
CA VAL A 40 -0.65 8.04 6.88
C VAL A 40 -0.60 9.31 7.72
N ALA A 41 -1.09 9.24 8.95
CA ALA A 41 -1.10 10.35 9.89
C ALA A 41 -0.31 9.99 11.14
N GLU A 42 0.79 10.71 11.35
CA GLU A 42 1.67 10.55 12.50
C GLU A 42 1.06 11.18 13.76
N SER A 43 1.23 10.49 14.88
CA SER A 43 1.04 11.03 16.22
C SER A 43 2.29 10.73 17.05
N GLY A 44 2.86 11.77 17.68
CA GLY A 44 4.18 11.67 18.31
C GLY A 44 5.31 11.84 17.29
N SER A 45 6.52 11.38 17.62
CA SER A 45 7.66 11.44 16.70
C SER A 45 8.64 10.30 16.97
N GLY A 46 9.31 9.83 15.91
CA GLY A 46 10.38 8.82 16.02
C GLY A 46 9.93 7.38 15.75
N ALA A 47 8.67 7.19 15.35
CA ALA A 47 8.20 5.98 14.69
C ALA A 47 8.19 6.18 13.17
N THR A 48 8.24 5.10 12.41
CA THR A 48 8.11 5.13 10.94
C THR A 48 7.16 4.04 10.47
N VAL A 49 6.59 4.19 9.28
CA VAL A 49 5.78 3.15 8.64
C VAL A 49 6.39 2.78 7.30
N THR A 50 6.59 1.49 7.07
CA THR A 50 7.03 0.96 5.77
C THR A 50 5.84 0.37 5.02
N LEU A 51 5.61 0.84 3.80
CA LEU A 51 4.66 0.28 2.84
C LEU A 51 5.37 -0.72 1.94
N THR A 52 4.77 -1.90 1.79
CA THR A 52 5.16 -2.92 0.83
C THR A 52 3.95 -3.31 0.01
N VAL A 53 4.09 -3.30 -1.32
CA VAL A 53 3.05 -3.75 -2.24
C VAL A 53 3.52 -5.01 -2.93
N GLU A 54 2.68 -6.03 -2.92
CA GLU A 54 2.91 -7.31 -3.58
C GLU A 54 1.76 -7.58 -4.54
N LEU A 55 2.10 -8.06 -5.74
CA LEU A 55 1.15 -8.41 -6.78
C LEU A 55 1.23 -9.91 -7.05
N SER A 56 0.14 -10.53 -7.48
CA SER A 56 0.11 -11.94 -7.84
C SER A 56 -0.72 -12.19 -9.11
N PRO A 57 -0.24 -13.10 -9.98
CA PRO A 57 -0.98 -13.56 -11.15
C PRO A 57 -1.94 -14.72 -10.88
N ASP A 58 -1.96 -15.28 -9.66
CA ASP A 58 -2.49 -16.61 -9.34
C ASP A 58 -3.25 -16.66 -8.00
N ASP A 59 -4.20 -15.74 -7.79
CA ASP A 59 -5.02 -15.62 -6.58
C ASP A 59 -4.20 -15.64 -5.27
N GLY A 60 -3.09 -14.91 -5.27
CA GLY A 60 -2.23 -14.70 -4.09
C GLY A 60 -1.26 -15.85 -3.76
N GLN A 61 -1.13 -16.87 -4.61
CA GLN A 61 -0.19 -17.98 -4.36
C GLN A 61 1.28 -17.56 -4.57
N THR A 62 1.55 -16.79 -5.61
CA THR A 62 2.88 -16.27 -5.94
C THR A 62 2.88 -14.76 -5.80
N LEU A 63 3.39 -14.27 -4.66
CA LEU A 63 3.54 -12.84 -4.40
C LEU A 63 4.86 -12.32 -4.97
N ILE A 64 4.77 -11.25 -5.76
CA ILE A 64 5.90 -10.56 -6.38
C ILE A 64 5.89 -9.13 -5.84
N SER A 65 7.01 -8.69 -5.26
CA SER A 65 7.15 -7.31 -4.78
C SER A 65 7.04 -6.35 -5.96
N TYR A 66 6.20 -5.34 -5.81
CA TYR A 66 6.08 -4.25 -6.77
C TYR A 66 7.04 -3.14 -6.39
N ASP A 67 7.90 -2.78 -7.34
CA ASP A 67 8.79 -1.64 -7.20
C ASP A 67 8.06 -0.37 -7.64
N LYS A 68 7.93 0.60 -6.71
CA LYS A 68 7.50 1.95 -7.06
C LYS A 68 8.52 2.55 -8.03
N LEU A 69 8.05 2.96 -9.21
CA LEU A 69 8.93 3.43 -10.30
C LEU A 69 9.40 4.88 -10.11
N LEU A 70 8.63 5.69 -9.37
CA LEU A 70 9.00 7.06 -9.03
C LEU A 70 9.04 7.18 -7.52
N THR A 71 10.22 7.50 -6.97
CA THR A 71 10.34 7.77 -5.54
C THR A 71 9.60 9.06 -5.17
N HIS A 72 9.41 9.29 -3.88
CA HIS A 72 8.87 10.56 -3.36
C HIS A 72 9.62 11.79 -3.91
N ASP A 73 10.95 11.71 -4.05
CA ASP A 73 11.79 12.80 -4.58
C ASP A 73 11.69 12.98 -6.11
N GLY A 74 10.82 12.21 -6.78
CA GLY A 74 10.67 12.23 -8.24
C GLY A 74 11.82 11.58 -9.00
N ASN A 75 12.64 10.76 -8.32
CA ASN A 75 13.70 10.00 -8.97
C ASN A 75 13.11 8.72 -9.58
N ASP A 76 13.48 8.46 -10.84
CA ASP A 76 13.18 7.21 -11.53
C ASP A 76 14.14 6.13 -11.03
N ALA A 77 13.73 5.45 -9.96
CA ALA A 77 14.47 4.37 -9.35
C ALA A 77 13.49 3.35 -8.75
N PRO A 78 13.60 2.06 -9.09
CA PRO A 78 12.72 1.04 -8.54
C PRO A 78 12.91 0.94 -7.02
N GLN A 79 11.83 1.14 -6.28
CA GLN A 79 11.82 1.05 -4.83
C GLN A 79 10.73 0.09 -4.36
N ALA A 80 11.14 -1.09 -3.89
CA ALA A 80 10.25 -2.16 -3.42
C ALA A 80 9.39 -1.81 -2.20
N SER A 81 9.75 -0.74 -1.47
CA SER A 81 9.06 -0.32 -0.26
C SER A 81 9.20 1.17 0.00
N GLU A 82 8.12 1.86 0.33
CA GLU A 82 8.12 3.28 0.73
C GLU A 82 8.21 3.41 2.25
N ILE A 83 8.94 4.40 2.76
CA ILE A 83 9.06 4.64 4.20
C ILE A 83 8.52 6.03 4.52
N TYR A 84 7.44 6.07 5.31
CA TYR A 84 6.86 7.28 5.83
C TYR A 84 7.43 7.59 7.21
N THR A 85 7.92 8.81 7.38
CA THR A 85 8.52 9.31 8.64
C THR A 85 7.74 10.48 9.23
N GLN A 86 6.65 10.89 8.57
CA GLN A 86 5.77 11.97 8.96
C GLN A 86 4.37 11.76 8.34
N THR A 87 3.41 12.62 8.69
CA THR A 87 2.08 12.63 8.06
C THR A 87 2.18 12.96 6.57
N GLU A 88 1.61 12.10 5.73
CA GLU A 88 1.68 12.22 4.28
C GLU A 88 0.54 11.45 3.56
N ASP A 89 0.20 11.93 2.38
CA ASP A 89 -0.62 11.23 1.40
C ASP A 89 0.24 10.85 0.19
N ASP A 90 0.07 9.62 -0.32
CA ASP A 90 0.79 9.09 -1.46
C ASP A 90 -0.16 8.41 -2.45
N VAL A 91 0.23 8.40 -3.73
CA VAL A 91 -0.49 7.73 -4.80
C VAL A 91 0.48 6.85 -5.59
N LEU A 92 0.26 5.54 -5.54
CA LEU A 92 1.02 4.59 -6.33
C LEU A 92 0.18 4.19 -7.56
N SER A 93 0.64 4.58 -8.74
CA SER A 93 0.06 4.11 -10.00
C SER A 93 0.71 2.78 -10.38
N LEU A 94 -0.09 1.72 -10.45
CA LEU A 94 0.38 0.39 -10.83
C LEU A 94 0.16 0.19 -12.32
N SER A 95 1.13 -0.41 -13.01
CA SER A 95 0.94 -0.75 -14.42
C SER A 95 -0.06 -1.90 -14.52
N PRO A 96 -1.05 -1.81 -15.43
CA PRO A 96 -2.06 -2.86 -15.61
C PRO A 96 -1.48 -4.23 -15.96
N GLU A 97 -0.33 -4.28 -16.62
CA GLU A 97 0.37 -5.53 -16.93
C GLU A 97 0.91 -6.27 -15.68
N ASP A 98 1.18 -5.53 -14.59
CA ASP A 98 1.74 -6.10 -13.37
C ASP A 98 0.63 -6.64 -12.45
N VAL A 99 -0.57 -6.06 -12.52
CA VAL A 99 -1.70 -6.41 -11.66
C VAL A 99 -2.63 -7.37 -12.39
N LEU A 100 -2.30 -8.65 -12.33
CA LEU A 100 -3.00 -9.67 -13.11
C LEU A 100 -4.28 -10.17 -12.43
N ASP A 101 -4.23 -10.43 -11.12
CA ASP A 101 -5.35 -11.05 -10.41
C ASP A 101 -5.47 -10.63 -8.94
N TYR A 102 -4.35 -10.45 -8.25
CA TYR A 102 -4.36 -10.21 -6.81
C TYR A 102 -3.37 -9.13 -6.40
N ILE A 103 -3.75 -8.33 -5.41
CA ILE A 103 -2.88 -7.35 -4.76
C ILE A 103 -2.91 -7.53 -3.25
N LYS A 104 -1.74 -7.45 -2.64
CA LYS A 104 -1.55 -7.38 -1.19
C LYS A 104 -0.75 -6.15 -0.84
N VAL A 105 -1.25 -5.38 0.10
CA VAL A 105 -0.59 -4.20 0.64
C VAL A 105 -0.31 -4.46 2.11
N THR A 106 0.94 -4.26 2.52
CA THR A 106 1.36 -4.43 3.90
C THR A 106 1.92 -3.11 4.41
N LEU A 107 1.48 -2.68 5.59
CA LEU A 107 2.06 -1.58 6.34
C LEU A 107 2.70 -2.14 7.61
N THR A 108 3.95 -1.78 7.86
CA THR A 108 4.69 -2.22 9.03
C THR A 108 5.20 -1.01 9.79
N GLY A 109 4.76 -0.87 11.04
CA GLY A 109 5.23 0.14 11.96
C GLY A 109 6.58 -0.26 12.55
N ASN A 110 7.52 0.68 12.60
CA ASN A 110 8.80 0.52 13.27
C ASN A 110 8.90 1.53 14.40
N SER A 111 9.27 1.05 15.60
CA SER A 111 9.30 1.85 16.83
C SER A 111 7.95 2.50 17.19
N VAL A 112 6.83 1.93 16.70
CA VAL A 112 5.48 2.35 17.08
C VAL A 112 5.16 1.96 18.53
N THR A 113 4.48 2.86 19.24
CA THR A 113 4.09 2.74 20.65
C THR A 113 2.78 3.46 20.89
N GLY A 114 2.12 3.28 22.05
CA GLY A 114 0.92 4.06 22.38
C GLY A 114 1.10 5.59 22.40
N ALA A 115 2.34 6.11 22.43
CA ALA A 115 2.64 7.55 22.35
C ALA A 115 3.19 8.00 20.99
N ASN A 116 3.71 7.08 20.18
CA ASN A 116 4.27 7.34 18.85
C ASN A 116 3.64 6.34 17.87
N TYR A 117 2.59 6.72 17.17
CA TYR A 117 1.79 5.81 16.36
C TYR A 117 1.39 6.46 15.03
N TYR A 118 0.89 5.64 14.11
CA TYR A 118 0.37 6.10 12.83
C TYR A 118 -1.06 5.61 12.62
N ALA A 119 -1.98 6.51 12.27
CA ALA A 119 -3.24 6.11 11.66
C ALA A 119 -3.00 5.94 10.16
N CYS A 120 -3.41 4.81 9.60
CA CYS A 120 -3.15 4.44 8.22
C CYS A 120 -4.44 4.04 7.52
N ASP A 121 -4.63 4.60 6.34
CA ASP A 121 -5.78 4.30 5.50
C ASP A 121 -5.30 4.08 4.05
N VAL A 122 -5.75 2.99 3.44
CA VAL A 122 -5.34 2.62 2.09
C VAL A 122 -6.56 2.25 1.26
N TRP A 123 -6.69 2.91 0.11
CA TRP A 123 -7.75 2.67 -0.87
C TRP A 123 -7.17 2.23 -2.21
N LEU A 124 -7.80 1.20 -2.75
CA LEU A 124 -7.57 0.71 -4.10
C LEU A 124 -8.61 1.32 -5.04
N CYS A 125 -8.15 2.07 -6.04
CA CYS A 125 -8.95 2.61 -7.12
C CYS A 125 -8.66 1.85 -8.42
N TYR A 126 -9.67 1.27 -9.07
CA TYR A 126 -9.46 0.46 -10.26
C TYR A 126 -10.61 0.49 -11.25
N SER A 127 -10.36 0.09 -12.50
CA SER A 127 -11.37 0.03 -13.57
C SER A 127 -11.10 -1.10 -14.56
N TYR A 128 -12.17 -1.58 -15.23
CA TYR A 128 -12.14 -2.64 -16.26
C TYR A 128 -12.44 -2.11 -17.67
#